data_AF-A0A517YI32-F1
#
_entry.id   AF-A0A517YI32-F1
#
_cell.length_a   1.000
_cell.length_b   1.000
_cell.length_c   1.000
_cell.angle_alpha   90.00
_cell.angle_beta   90.00
_cell.angle_gamma   90.00
#
_symmetry.space_group_name_H-M   'P 1'
#
loop_
_entity.id
_entity.type
_entity.pdbx_description
1 polymer ?
#
loop_
_entity_poly.entity_id
_entity_poly.type
_entity_poly.pdbx_seq_one_letter_code
_entity_poly.pdbx_strand_id
1 'polypeptide(L)'
;MIQSAGWHLRLSALILTSFVLAGCAKNEPRRAALAQTQVERLAQELDQKTDKAGVYVRVDEKDVRETDPWNTLLMVNYSQGGVAEVITVRSAGPDRRYFTEDDLVAERMSANFNGVVNNIKNSVEETATKAAKGFVKGTVEGAKEAVKDALEKRKKETN
;
A
#
# COMPACT_ATOMS: atom_id res chain seq x y z
N MET A 1 -47.48 45.66 -52.33
CA MET A 1 -47.43 44.19 -52.25
C MET A 1 -46.78 43.83 -50.92
N ILE A 2 -47.58 43.31 -50.00
CA ILE A 2 -47.23 43.03 -48.60
C ILE A 2 -47.06 41.51 -48.50
N GLN A 3 -45.93 41.02 -47.99
CA GLN A 3 -45.81 39.61 -47.63
C GLN A 3 -45.14 39.49 -46.26
N SER A 4 -45.87 38.82 -45.39
CA SER A 4 -45.87 38.88 -43.94
C SER A 4 -44.88 37.91 -43.29
N ALA A 5 -44.28 38.37 -42.19
CA ALA A 5 -43.47 37.58 -41.28
C ALA A 5 -44.34 36.61 -40.45
N GLY A 6 -44.00 35.33 -40.46
CA GLY A 6 -44.59 34.30 -39.60
C GLY A 6 -43.62 33.89 -38.49
N TRP A 7 -43.73 34.51 -37.32
CA TRP A 7 -43.08 34.05 -36.10
C TRP A 7 -43.94 32.97 -35.44
N HIS A 8 -43.50 31.72 -35.48
CA HIS A 8 -44.11 30.66 -34.69
C HIS A 8 -43.53 30.67 -33.27
N LEU A 9 -44.16 31.42 -32.36
CA LEU A 9 -44.04 31.17 -30.92
C LEU A 9 -44.63 29.77 -30.62
N ARG A 10 -43.77 28.79 -30.37
CA ARG A 10 -44.20 27.54 -29.72
C ARG A 10 -44.04 27.70 -28.22
N LEU A 11 -45.17 28.00 -27.57
CA LEU A 11 -45.39 27.92 -26.14
C LEU A 11 -45.24 26.44 -25.73
N SER A 12 -44.04 26.03 -25.32
CA SER A 12 -43.84 24.70 -24.72
C SER A 12 -44.15 24.80 -23.23
N ALA A 13 -45.22 24.12 -22.83
CA ALA A 13 -45.71 24.03 -21.47
C ALA A 13 -44.61 23.53 -20.52
N LEU A 14 -44.31 24.37 -19.53
CA LEU A 14 -43.42 24.06 -18.41
C LEU A 14 -44.17 23.15 -17.43
N ILE A 15 -44.07 21.84 -17.63
CA ILE A 15 -44.61 20.85 -16.68
C ILE A 15 -43.67 20.83 -15.47
N LEU A 16 -44.07 21.60 -14.45
CA LEU A 16 -43.45 21.64 -13.12
C LEU A 16 -43.74 20.32 -12.40
N THR A 17 -42.99 19.27 -12.71
CA THR A 17 -43.11 17.99 -12.00
C THR A 17 -42.26 18.05 -10.74
N SER A 18 -42.84 18.60 -9.67
CA SER A 18 -42.27 18.53 -8.31
C SER A 18 -42.35 17.08 -7.82
N PHE A 19 -41.33 16.28 -8.11
CA PHE A 19 -41.20 14.94 -7.53
C PHE A 19 -40.79 15.05 -6.06
N VAL A 20 -41.67 14.54 -5.20
CA VAL A 20 -41.55 14.42 -3.75
C VAL A 20 -40.39 13.45 -3.42
N LEU A 21 -39.27 13.98 -2.91
CA LEU A 21 -38.15 13.20 -2.35
C LEU A 21 -38.07 13.32 -0.81
N ALA A 22 -39.22 13.34 -0.11
CA ALA A 22 -39.23 13.53 1.35
C ALA A 22 -39.06 12.23 2.18
N GLY A 23 -38.82 11.07 1.53
CA GLY A 23 -38.82 9.76 2.20
C GLY A 23 -37.45 9.19 2.60
N CYS A 24 -36.34 9.62 1.99
CA CYS A 24 -35.07 8.88 2.10
C CYS A 24 -34.08 9.43 3.15
N ALA A 25 -34.25 10.65 3.66
CA ALA A 25 -33.21 11.30 4.47
C ALA A 25 -33.14 10.86 5.95
N LYS A 26 -34.17 10.20 6.50
CA LYS A 26 -34.25 9.96 7.96
C LYS A 26 -33.33 8.86 8.48
N ASN A 27 -32.75 8.03 7.61
CA ASN A 27 -31.95 6.88 8.01
C ASN A 27 -30.45 7.01 7.67
N GLU A 28 -30.02 8.05 6.97
CA GLU A 28 -28.63 8.20 6.53
C GLU A 28 -27.60 8.19 7.67
N PRO A 29 -27.82 8.86 8.82
CA PRO A 29 -26.87 8.79 9.94
C PRO A 29 -26.72 7.38 10.50
N ARG A 30 -27.80 6.60 10.56
CA ARG A 30 -27.77 5.21 11.02
C ARG A 30 -27.01 4.32 10.03
N ARG A 31 -27.22 4.52 8.72
CA ARG A 31 -26.50 3.78 7.67
C ARG A 31 -25.01 4.08 7.71
N ALA A 32 -24.62 5.35 7.81
CA ALA A 32 -23.22 5.73 7.94
C ALA A 32 -22.55 5.10 9.18
N ALA A 33 -23.22 5.12 10.35
CA ALA A 33 -22.69 4.48 11.55
C ALA A 33 -22.53 2.95 11.41
N LEU A 34 -23.48 2.28 10.74
CA LEU A 34 -23.37 0.86 10.43
C LEU A 34 -22.21 0.58 9.48
N ALA A 35 -22.09 1.35 8.40
CA ALA A 35 -21.00 1.24 7.43
C ALA A 35 -19.63 1.42 8.10
N GLN A 36 -19.49 2.44 8.95
CA GLN A 36 -18.26 2.65 9.74
C GLN A 36 -17.93 1.43 10.61
N THR A 37 -18.94 0.87 11.28
CA THR A 37 -18.76 -0.33 12.13
C THR A 37 -18.32 -1.54 11.31
N GLN A 38 -18.87 -1.73 10.10
CA GLN A 38 -18.48 -2.82 9.20
C GLN A 38 -17.05 -2.66 8.71
N VAL A 39 -16.69 -1.46 8.25
CA VAL A 39 -15.34 -1.15 7.75
C VAL A 39 -14.29 -1.34 8.85
N GLU A 40 -14.55 -0.86 10.07
CA GLU A 40 -13.66 -1.07 11.22
C GLU A 40 -13.55 -2.54 11.64
N ARG A 41 -14.68 -3.25 11.69
CA ARG A 41 -14.70 -4.67 12.05
C ARG A 41 -13.92 -5.51 11.05
N LEU A 42 -14.11 -5.28 9.75
CA LEU A 42 -13.40 -6.01 8.70
C LEU A 42 -11.90 -5.67 8.72
N ALA A 43 -11.54 -4.39 8.88
CA ALA A 43 -10.14 -3.99 9.06
C ALA A 43 -9.50 -4.71 10.26
N GLN A 44 -10.20 -4.78 11.39
CA GLN A 44 -9.71 -5.48 12.58
C GLN A 44 -9.58 -7.00 12.37
N GLU A 45 -10.50 -7.62 11.64
CA GLU A 45 -10.44 -9.04 11.31
C GLU A 45 -9.24 -9.36 10.41
N LEU A 46 -8.98 -8.52 9.42
CA LEU A 46 -7.84 -8.66 8.51
C LEU A 46 -6.51 -8.39 9.23
N ASP A 47 -6.49 -7.45 10.16
CA ASP A 47 -5.33 -7.13 10.99
C ASP A 47 -4.86 -8.33 11.85
N GLN A 48 -5.82 -9.14 12.31
CA GLN A 48 -5.53 -10.37 13.05
C GLN A 48 -5.01 -11.50 12.15
N LYS A 49 -5.14 -11.39 10.83
CA LYS A 49 -4.67 -12.39 9.85
C LYS A 49 -3.28 -12.01 9.35
N THR A 50 -2.30 -12.11 10.25
CA THR A 50 -0.87 -11.98 9.91
C THR A 50 -0.18 -13.34 9.92
N ASP A 51 0.85 -13.47 9.09
CA ASP A 51 1.73 -14.64 9.12
C ASP A 51 2.75 -14.55 10.28
N LYS A 52 3.60 -15.57 10.44
CA LYS A 52 4.64 -15.59 11.47
C LYS A 52 5.67 -14.46 11.32
N ALA A 53 5.78 -13.85 10.14
CA ALA A 53 6.68 -12.76 9.87
C ALA A 53 6.05 -11.38 10.18
N GLY A 54 4.74 -11.33 10.47
CA GLY A 54 3.99 -10.10 10.71
C GLY A 54 3.44 -9.46 9.43
N VAL A 55 3.47 -10.19 8.31
CA VAL A 55 2.94 -9.76 7.00
C VAL A 55 1.45 -10.11 6.92
N TYR A 56 0.64 -9.23 6.34
CA TYR A 56 -0.79 -9.54 6.20
C TYR A 56 -1.03 -10.66 5.19
N VAL A 57 -1.91 -11.59 5.56
CA VAL A 57 -2.44 -12.57 4.61
C VAL A 57 -3.43 -11.85 3.70
N ARG A 58 -3.07 -11.70 2.43
CA ARG A 58 -3.91 -11.01 1.43
C ARG A 58 -5.16 -11.81 1.12
N VAL A 59 -6.30 -11.14 1.16
CA VAL A 59 -7.59 -11.66 0.73
C VAL A 59 -7.86 -11.16 -0.68
N ASP A 60 -8.24 -12.05 -1.59
CA ASP A 60 -8.66 -11.65 -2.93
C ASP A 60 -9.96 -10.83 -2.85
N GLU A 61 -10.11 -9.82 -3.71
CA GLU A 61 -11.30 -8.95 -3.74
C GLU A 61 -12.61 -9.74 -3.87
N LYS A 62 -12.60 -10.84 -4.66
CA LYS A 62 -13.74 -11.75 -4.84
C LYS A 62 -14.18 -12.49 -3.56
N ASP A 63 -13.29 -12.61 -2.58
CA ASP A 63 -13.54 -13.31 -1.33
C ASP A 63 -14.14 -12.38 -0.26
N VAL A 64 -14.07 -11.06 -0.48
CA VAL A 64 -14.76 -10.06 0.35
C VAL A 64 -16.22 -10.00 -0.07
N ARG A 65 -17.07 -10.76 0.64
CA ARG A 65 -18.51 -10.85 0.34
C ARG A 65 -19.38 -9.86 1.13
N GLU A 66 -18.77 -9.07 2.00
CA GLU A 66 -19.50 -8.10 2.82
C GLU A 66 -19.86 -6.86 2.00
N THR A 67 -21.11 -6.44 2.13
CA THR A 67 -21.63 -5.22 1.52
C THR A 67 -21.95 -4.18 2.58
N ASP A 68 -21.74 -2.92 2.24
CA ASP A 68 -22.16 -1.77 3.02
C ASP A 68 -23.72 -1.62 3.05
N PRO A 69 -24.26 -0.69 3.85
CA PRO A 69 -25.69 -0.44 3.93
C PRO A 69 -26.30 0.15 2.65
N TRP A 70 -25.48 0.56 1.68
CA TRP A 70 -25.90 1.02 0.35
C TRP A 70 -25.83 -0.08 -0.71
N ASN A 71 -25.53 -1.31 -0.30
CA ASN A 71 -25.43 -2.52 -1.12
C ASN A 71 -24.27 -2.45 -2.14
N THR A 72 -23.19 -1.78 -1.75
CA THR A 72 -21.90 -1.83 -2.45
C THR A 72 -20.98 -2.78 -1.69
N LEU A 73 -20.16 -3.57 -2.39
CA LEU A 73 -19.15 -4.39 -1.73
C LEU A 73 -18.18 -3.50 -0.94
N LEU A 74 -17.57 -4.03 0.12
CA LEU A 74 -16.44 -3.35 0.75
C LEU A 74 -15.18 -3.61 -0.08
N MET A 75 -14.40 -2.55 -0.30
CA MET A 75 -13.11 -2.65 -0.99
C MET A 75 -12.00 -2.85 0.05
N VAL A 76 -11.07 -3.76 -0.23
CA VAL A 76 -9.88 -4.00 0.59
C VAL A 76 -8.65 -3.77 -0.28
N ASN A 77 -7.75 -2.90 0.16
CA ASN A 77 -6.49 -2.64 -0.51
C ASN A 77 -5.31 -2.88 0.44
N TYR A 78 -4.22 -3.42 -0.10
CA TYR A 78 -2.98 -3.66 0.64
C TYR A 78 -1.88 -2.82 0.00
N SER A 79 -1.15 -2.06 0.82
CA SER A 79 0.00 -1.29 0.35
C SER A 79 1.22 -1.56 1.22
N GLN A 80 2.40 -1.65 0.61
CA GLN A 80 3.66 -1.86 1.32
C GLN A 80 4.54 -0.64 1.14
N GLY A 81 4.91 0.00 2.26
CA GLY A 81 5.76 1.18 2.29
C GLY A 81 6.92 0.98 3.26
N GLY A 82 8.12 0.78 2.72
CA GLY A 82 9.33 0.59 3.52
C GLY A 82 9.24 -0.63 4.45
N VAL A 83 9.10 -0.37 5.76
CA VAL A 83 9.08 -1.38 6.82
C VAL A 83 7.67 -1.74 7.30
N ALA A 84 6.65 -1.10 6.74
CA ALA A 84 5.27 -1.28 7.14
C ALA A 84 4.40 -1.75 5.97
N GLU A 85 3.42 -2.59 6.28
CA GLU A 85 2.29 -2.89 5.39
C GLU A 85 1.04 -2.22 5.98
N VAL A 86 0.23 -1.65 5.11
CA VAL A 86 -1.02 -0.98 5.45
C VAL A 86 -2.17 -1.69 4.74
N ILE A 87 -3.18 -2.08 5.51
CA ILE A 87 -4.49 -2.45 4.96
C ILE A 87 -5.41 -1.24 5.00
N THR A 88 -6.16 -1.05 3.93
CA THR A 88 -7.19 -0.02 3.81
C THR A 88 -8.49 -0.72 3.44
N VAL A 89 -9.50 -0.60 4.30
CA VAL A 89 -10.87 -1.07 4.02
C VAL A 89 -11.74 0.15 3.75
N ARG A 90 -12.54 0.11 2.69
CA ARG A 90 -13.34 1.24 2.20
C ARG A 90 -14.78 0.83 1.89
N SER A 91 -15.73 1.65 2.37
CA SER A 91 -17.13 1.66 1.94
C SER A 91 -17.32 2.80 0.95
N ALA A 92 -18.01 2.53 -0.17
CA ALA A 92 -18.26 3.51 -1.25
C ALA A 92 -19.30 4.59 -0.88
N GLY A 93 -19.94 4.45 0.28
CA GLY A 93 -20.88 5.45 0.77
C GLY A 93 -22.20 5.51 -0.02
N PRO A 94 -23.02 6.54 0.23
CA PRO A 94 -24.28 6.78 -0.45
C PRO A 94 -24.20 6.83 -1.98
N ASP A 95 -23.14 7.38 -2.55
CA ASP A 95 -23.02 7.58 -3.99
C ASP A 95 -22.60 6.29 -4.75
N ARG A 96 -22.11 5.29 -4.01
CA ARG A 96 -21.66 3.97 -4.48
C ARG A 96 -20.45 4.05 -5.43
N ARG A 97 -19.64 5.09 -5.33
CA ARG A 97 -18.44 5.28 -6.13
C ARG A 97 -17.25 5.40 -5.19
N TYR A 98 -16.29 4.51 -5.33
CA TYR A 98 -15.06 4.64 -4.56
C TYR A 98 -14.27 5.88 -4.99
N PHE A 99 -13.48 6.37 -4.04
CA PHE A 99 -12.58 7.52 -4.13
C PHE A 99 -13.32 8.87 -4.23
N THR A 100 -14.41 9.00 -3.48
CA THR A 100 -15.23 10.21 -3.33
C THR A 100 -15.21 10.72 -1.89
N GLU A 101 -15.87 11.86 -1.64
CA GLU A 101 -15.87 12.52 -0.32
C GLU A 101 -16.72 11.79 0.73
N ASP A 102 -17.67 10.96 0.31
CA ASP A 102 -18.58 10.22 1.18
C ASP A 102 -18.07 8.81 1.54
N ASP A 103 -16.88 8.45 1.07
CA ASP A 103 -16.23 7.19 1.43
C ASP A 103 -15.92 7.12 2.93
N LEU A 104 -16.14 5.95 3.50
CA LEU A 104 -15.73 5.63 4.87
C LEU A 104 -14.56 4.66 4.81
N VAL A 105 -13.48 5.00 5.52
CA VAL A 105 -12.19 4.30 5.43
C VAL A 105 -11.70 3.92 6.82
N ALA A 106 -11.22 2.69 6.98
CA ALA A 106 -10.42 2.27 8.12
C ALA A 106 -9.09 1.69 7.65
N GLU A 107 -8.03 2.02 8.38
CA GLU A 107 -6.69 1.55 8.08
C GLU A 107 -6.09 0.81 9.28
N ARG A 108 -5.25 -0.19 9.01
CA ARG A 108 -4.40 -0.84 10.01
C ARG A 108 -3.00 -1.01 9.45
N MET A 109 -2.01 -0.87 10.31
CA MET A 109 -0.60 -0.92 9.94
C MET A 109 0.11 -2.00 10.76
N SER A 110 0.83 -2.88 10.07
CA SER A 110 1.71 -3.87 10.69
C SER A 110 3.15 -3.56 10.31
N ALA A 111 4.04 -3.59 11.30
CA ALA A 111 5.47 -3.39 11.08
C ALA A 111 6.14 -4.75 10.78
N ASN A 112 6.68 -4.89 9.56
CA ASN A 112 7.45 -6.05 9.16
C ASN A 112 8.94 -5.85 9.48
N PHE A 113 9.29 -6.03 10.76
CA PHE A 113 10.68 -5.94 11.21
C PHE A 113 11.56 -7.09 10.68
N ASN A 114 10.96 -8.25 10.38
CA ASN A 114 11.70 -9.42 9.90
C ASN A 114 12.32 -9.20 8.52
N GLY A 115 11.64 -8.48 7.62
CA GLY A 115 12.19 -8.10 6.32
C GLY A 115 13.42 -7.18 6.42
N VAL A 116 13.43 -6.25 7.39
CA VAL A 116 14.52 -5.30 7.60
C VAL A 116 15.76 -5.98 8.16
N VAL A 117 15.58 -6.80 9.20
CA VAL A 117 16.70 -7.48 9.87
C VAL A 117 17.40 -8.46 8.92
N ASN A 118 16.65 -9.22 8.12
CA ASN A 118 17.23 -10.15 7.17
C ASN A 118 17.98 -9.45 6.03
N ASN A 119 17.50 -8.30 5.54
CA ASN A 119 18.20 -7.52 4.51
C ASN A 119 19.52 -6.92 5.01
N ILE A 120 19.56 -6.45 6.26
CA ILE A 120 20.80 -5.94 6.86
C ILE A 120 21.82 -7.07 7.04
N LYS A 121 21.38 -8.24 7.53
CA LYS A 121 22.27 -9.38 7.76
C LYS A 121 22.92 -9.88 6.46
N ASN A 122 22.14 -9.97 5.38
CA ASN A 122 22.64 -10.42 4.07
C ASN A 122 23.65 -9.42 3.46
N SER A 123 23.42 -8.09 3.60
CA SER A 123 24.38 -7.09 3.13
C SER A 123 25.68 -7.06 3.96
N VAL A 124 25.58 -7.28 5.27
CA VAL A 124 26.78 -7.37 6.14
C VAL A 124 27.56 -8.65 5.84
N GLU A 125 26.89 -9.79 5.65
CA GLU A 125 27.55 -11.04 5.30
C GLU A 125 28.22 -10.97 3.92
N GLU A 126 27.58 -10.43 2.89
CA GLU A 126 28.24 -10.24 1.58
C GLU A 126 29.45 -9.31 1.65
N THR A 127 29.35 -8.22 2.42
CA THR A 127 30.45 -7.25 2.58
C THR A 127 31.60 -7.87 3.36
N ALA A 128 31.32 -8.60 4.45
CA ALA A 128 32.33 -9.29 5.23
C ALA A 128 33.00 -10.40 4.41
N THR A 129 32.26 -11.15 3.61
CA THR A 129 32.80 -12.24 2.78
C THR A 129 33.68 -11.69 1.65
N LYS A 130 33.30 -10.56 1.04
CA LYS A 130 34.13 -9.86 0.03
C LYS A 130 35.38 -9.23 0.66
N ALA A 131 35.26 -8.62 1.84
CA ALA A 131 36.40 -8.07 2.58
C ALA A 131 37.38 -9.18 3.00
N ALA A 132 36.88 -10.31 3.50
CA ALA A 132 37.71 -11.46 3.89
C ALA A 132 38.45 -12.07 2.69
N LYS A 133 37.77 -12.27 1.54
CA LYS A 133 38.42 -12.76 0.31
C LYS A 133 39.45 -11.78 -0.26
N GLY A 134 39.22 -10.47 -0.13
CA GLY A 134 40.18 -9.43 -0.55
C GLY A 134 41.42 -9.36 0.33
N PHE A 135 41.26 -9.52 1.65
CA PHE A 135 42.37 -9.41 2.59
C PHE A 135 43.35 -10.59 2.49
N VAL A 136 42.84 -11.83 2.34
CA VAL A 136 43.68 -13.05 2.28
C VAL A 136 44.61 -13.06 1.07
N LYS A 137 44.22 -12.42 -0.05
CA LYS A 137 45.11 -12.33 -1.23
C LYS A 137 46.19 -11.27 -1.06
N GLY A 138 45.87 -10.12 -0.44
CA GLY A 138 46.82 -9.01 -0.28
C GLY A 138 47.91 -9.26 0.77
N THR A 139 47.63 -10.00 1.84
CA THR A 139 48.62 -10.19 2.93
C THR A 139 49.70 -11.23 2.59
N VAL A 140 49.38 -12.24 1.76
CA VAL A 140 50.33 -13.31 1.44
C VAL A 140 51.36 -12.86 0.40
N GLU A 141 50.98 -12.00 -0.55
CA GLU A 141 51.94 -11.41 -1.50
C GLU A 141 52.87 -10.39 -0.82
N GLY A 142 52.35 -9.51 0.04
CA GLY A 142 53.17 -8.54 0.78
C GLY A 142 54.18 -9.17 1.74
N ALA A 143 53.80 -10.26 2.43
CA ALA A 143 54.73 -10.99 3.30
C ALA A 143 55.82 -11.73 2.50
N LYS A 144 55.51 -12.24 1.31
CA LYS A 144 56.46 -12.98 0.48
C LYS A 144 57.54 -12.08 -0.13
N GLU A 145 57.19 -10.86 -0.51
CA GLU A 145 58.18 -9.87 -0.97
C GLU A 145 59.06 -9.36 0.18
N ALA A 146 58.48 -9.05 1.35
CA ALA A 146 59.26 -8.56 2.50
C ALA A 146 60.31 -9.59 2.99
N VAL A 147 59.98 -10.88 2.96
CA VAL A 147 60.93 -11.95 3.33
C VAL A 147 62.02 -12.12 2.26
N LYS A 148 61.68 -11.96 0.97
CA LYS A 148 62.65 -12.07 -0.13
C LYS A 148 63.66 -10.92 -0.09
N ASP A 149 63.22 -9.68 0.12
CA ASP A 149 64.09 -8.51 0.25
C ASP A 149 65.03 -8.63 1.47
N ALA A 150 64.51 -9.11 2.61
CA ALA A 150 65.33 -9.33 3.80
C ALA A 150 66.42 -10.39 3.59
N LEU A 151 66.12 -11.47 2.83
CA LEU A 151 67.07 -12.52 2.49
C LEU A 151 68.17 -12.03 1.54
N GLU A 152 67.82 -11.22 0.52
CA GLU A 152 68.81 -10.67 -0.42
C GLU A 152 69.74 -9.66 0.25
N LYS A 153 69.22 -8.83 1.16
CA LYS A 153 70.03 -7.87 1.92
C LYS A 153 71.05 -8.56 2.81
N ARG A 154 70.65 -9.63 3.51
CA ARG A 154 71.57 -10.40 4.37
C ARG A 154 72.72 -11.06 3.60
N LYS A 155 72.47 -11.50 2.36
CA LYS A 155 73.46 -12.15 1.49
C LYS A 155 74.55 -11.19 0.99
N LYS A 156 74.25 -9.89 0.87
CA LYS A 156 75.21 -8.86 0.44
C LYS A 156 76.15 -8.39 1.55
N GLU A 157 75.79 -8.59 2.81
CA GLU A 157 76.61 -8.20 3.96
C GLU A 157 77.59 -9.29 4.41
N THR A 158 77.54 -10.49 3.82
CA THR A 158 78.41 -11.64 4.18
C THR A 158 79.52 -11.95 3.17
N ASN A 159 79.68 -11.13 2.14
CA ASN A 159 80.78 -11.18 1.17
C ASN A 159 81.57 -9.87 1.22
#